data_AF-A0A9W6UK62-F1
#
_entry.id   AF-A0A9W6UK62-F1
#
_cell.length_a   1.000
_cell.length_b   1.000
_cell.length_c   1.000
_cell.angle_alpha   90.00
_cell.angle_beta   90.00
_cell.angle_gamma   90.00
#
_symmetry.space_group_name_H-M   'P 1'
#
loop_
_entity.id
_entity.type
_entity.pdbx_description
1 polymer ?
#
loop_
_entity_poly.entity_id
_entity_poly.type
_entity_poly.pdbx_seq_one_letter_code
_entity_poly.pdbx_strand_id
1 'polypeptide(L)' 'MALYRIRMNDGSLATHGAVRVRTDAANLYLEDQTAGAWRPVLDVRIDRVAGVQRRFTENDGSWSWLDETLPAPGGIRAWN' A
#
# COMPACT_ATOMS: atom_id res chain seq x y z
N MET A 1 -9.27 -1.28 -9.83
CA MET A 1 -8.55 -1.45 -8.55
C MET A 1 -7.12 -1.84 -8.83
N ALA A 2 -6.14 -1.23 -8.18
CA ALA A 2 -4.73 -1.57 -8.38
C ALA A 2 -4.34 -2.78 -7.53
N LEU A 3 -3.33 -3.54 -7.97
CA LEU A 3 -2.69 -4.57 -7.16
C LEU A 3 -1.40 -4.02 -6.57
N TYR A 4 -1.23 -4.22 -5.28
CA TYR A 4 -0.01 -3.88 -4.55
C TYR A 4 0.64 -5.15 -4.01
N ARG A 5 1.97 -5.18 -4.06
CA ARG A 5 2.81 -6.21 -3.46
C ARG A 5 3.69 -5.58 -2.39
N ILE A 6 3.57 -6.08 -1.18
CA ILE A 6 4.37 -5.65 -0.03
C ILE A 6 5.46 -6.68 0.18
N ARG A 7 6.69 -6.19 0.25
CA ARG A 7 7.87 -6.97 0.62
C ARG A 7 8.16 -6.70 2.08
N MET A 8 8.22 -7.75 2.88
CA MET A 8 8.55 -7.65 4.30
C MET A 8 10.06 -7.89 4.50
N ASN A 9 10.60 -7.35 5.59
CA ASN A 9 12.02 -7.49 5.95
C ASN A 9 12.42 -8.94 6.26
N ASP A 10 11.47 -9.81 6.61
CA ASP A 10 11.68 -11.25 6.80
C ASP A 10 11.68 -12.05 5.48
N GLY A 11 11.54 -11.37 4.34
CA GLY A 11 11.46 -11.97 3.01
C GLY A 11 10.05 -12.44 2.60
N SER A 12 9.05 -12.33 3.49
CA SER A 12 7.67 -12.66 3.13
C SER A 12 7.07 -11.62 2.17
N LEU A 13 6.09 -12.07 1.39
CA LEU A 13 5.40 -11.28 0.38
C LEU A 13 3.89 -11.34 0.61
N ALA A 14 3.24 -10.17 0.54
CA ALA A 14 1.78 -10.07 0.58
C ALA A 14 1.28 -9.29 -0.63
N THR A 15 0.28 -9.82 -1.34
CA THR A 15 -0.31 -9.16 -2.51
C THR A 15 -1.78 -8.88 -2.25
N HIS A 16 -2.17 -7.60 -2.37
CA HIS A 16 -3.53 -7.15 -2.10
C HIS A 16 -4.03 -6.20 -3.18
N GLY A 17 -5.32 -6.28 -3.49
CA GLY A 17 -6.01 -5.23 -4.24
C GLY A 17 -6.36 -4.07 -3.33
N ALA A 18 -6.01 -2.85 -3.72
CA ALA A 18 -6.35 -1.66 -2.95
C ALA A 18 -6.54 -0.43 -3.85
N VAL A 19 -7.16 0.62 -3.28
CA VAL A 19 -7.34 1.90 -3.95
C VAL A 19 -6.17 2.83 -3.65
N ARG A 20 -5.64 2.82 -2.42
CA ARG A 20 -4.50 3.66 -2.04
C ARG A 20 -3.54 3.01 -1.05
N VAL A 21 -2.32 3.54 -1.03
CA VAL A 21 -1.32 3.33 0.03
C VAL A 21 -1.35 4.54 0.94
N ARG A 22 -1.34 4.32 2.26
CA ARG A 22 -1.19 5.37 3.27
C ARG A 22 -0.17 4.92 4.30
N THR A 23 0.60 5.87 4.83
CA THR A 23 1.52 5.64 5.94
C THR A 23 1.15 6.58 7.09
N ASP A 24 1.37 6.12 8.32
CA ASP A 24 1.46 6.99 9.49
C ASP A 24 2.78 6.75 10.23
N ALA A 25 2.86 7.17 11.50
CA ALA A 25 4.08 7.07 12.29
C ALA A 25 4.51 5.62 12.57
N ALA A 26 3.60 4.64 12.51
CA ALA A 26 3.88 3.26 12.92
C ALA A 26 3.59 2.24 11.82
N ASN A 27 2.62 2.52 10.93
CA ASN A 27 2.08 1.51 10.03
C ASN A 27 2.00 2.00 8.59
N LEU A 28 2.00 1.00 7.71
CA LEU A 28 1.58 1.10 6.33
C LEU A 28 0.20 0.46 6.17
N TYR A 29 -0.67 1.17 5.48
CA TYR A 29 -2.02 0.75 5.16
C TYR A 29 -2.18 0.62 3.66
N LEU A 30 -2.79 -0.49 3.25
CA LEU A 30 -3.48 -0.56 1.96
C LEU A 30 -4.97 -0.39 2.26
N GLU A 31 -5.59 0.58 1.62
CA GLU A 31 -6.98 0.93 1.91
C GLU A 31 -7.85 0.81 0.66
N ASP A 32 -9.06 0.35 0.88
CA ASP A 32 -10.17 0.40 -0.08
C ASP A 32 -11.25 1.35 0.44
N GLN A 33 -12.12 1.82 -0.44
CA GLN A 33 -13.25 2.66 -0.10
C GLN A 33 -14.55 1.86 -0.21
N THR A 34 -15.14 1.52 0.92
CA THR A 34 -16.41 0.78 0.99
C THR A 34 -17.49 1.67 1.61
N ALA A 35 -18.59 1.88 0.88
CA ALA A 35 -19.71 2.73 1.32
C ALA A 35 -19.26 4.14 1.78
N GLY A 36 -18.28 4.73 1.08
CA GLY A 36 -17.73 6.05 1.40
C GLY A 36 -16.69 6.07 2.53
N ALA A 37 -16.55 4.97 3.29
CA ALA A 37 -15.57 4.84 4.36
C ALA A 37 -14.29 4.16 3.88
N TRP A 38 -13.14 4.69 4.30
CA TRP A 38 -11.84 4.04 4.08
C TRP A 38 -11.69 2.87 5.05
N ARG A 39 -11.31 1.71 4.53
CA ARG A 39 -11.04 0.52 5.34
C ARG A 39 -9.71 -0.12 4.94
N PRO A 40 -8.86 -0.51 5.92
CA PRO A 40 -7.64 -1.22 5.60
C PRO A 40 -7.96 -2.64 5.12
N VAL A 41 -7.40 -3.00 3.97
CA VAL A 41 -7.31 -4.40 3.50
C VAL A 41 -5.97 -5.03 3.88
N LEU A 42 -5.01 -4.20 4.26
CA LEU A 42 -3.75 -4.57 4.91
C LEU A 42 -3.37 -3.48 5.93
N ASP A 43 -2.90 -3.89 7.09
CA ASP A 43 -2.32 -3.05 8.14
C ASP A 43 -1.07 -3.76 8.68
N VAL A 44 0.10 -3.19 8.44
CA VAL A 44 1.38 -3.74 8.88
C VAL A 44 2.30 -2.65 9.39
N ARG A 45 3.14 -2.98 10.38
CA ARG A 45 4.13 -2.04 10.87
C ARG A 45 5.12 -1.65 9.77
N ILE A 46 5.37 -0.35 9.63
CA ILE A 46 6.19 0.20 8.56
C ILE A 46 7.66 -0.20 8.70
N ASP A 47 8.14 -0.44 9.92
CA ASP A 47 9.50 -0.92 10.21
C ASP A 47 9.73 -2.39 9.80
N ARG A 48 8.67 -3.12 9.45
CA ARG A 48 8.74 -4.46 8.89
C ARG A 48 8.61 -4.48 7.38
N VAL A 49 8.33 -3.35 6.74
CA VAL A 49 8.17 -3.24 5.29
C VAL A 49 9.52 -2.91 4.65
N ALA A 50 9.99 -3.79 3.78
CA ALA A 50 11.18 -3.58 2.96
C ALA A 50 10.86 -2.71 1.74
N GLY A 51 9.64 -2.81 1.21
CA GLY A 51 9.20 -2.00 0.08
C GLY A 51 7.80 -2.32 -0.38
N VAL A 52 7.24 -1.43 -1.19
CA VAL A 52 5.92 -1.55 -1.78
C VAL A 52 6.06 -1.46 -3.28
N GLN A 53 5.33 -2.31 -3.99
CA GLN A 53 5.28 -2.29 -5.43
C GLN A 53 3.84 -2.24 -5.91
N ARG A 54 3.59 -1.50 -6.97
CA ARG A 54 2.29 -1.44 -7.65
C ARG A 54 2.39 -2.15 -8.98
N ARG A 55 1.38 -2.96 -9.31
CA ARG A 55 1.27 -3.56 -10.63
C ARG A 55 0.94 -2.48 -11.64
N PHE A 56 1.78 -2.36 -12.67
CA PHE A 56 1.55 -1.52 -13.82
C PHE A 56 1.27 -2.42 -15.02
N THR A 57 0.16 -2.16 -15.73
CA THR A 57 -0.18 -2.86 -16.96
C THR A 57 0.28 -2.00 -18.13
N GLU A 58 1.11 -2.56 -18.99
CA GLU A 58 1.64 -1.89 -20.17
C GLU A 58 0.62 -1.94 -21.32
N ASN A 59 0.83 -1.10 -22.33
CA ASN A 59 -0.10 -0.96 -23.46
C ASN A 59 -0.23 -2.26 -24.29
N ASP A 60 0.77 -3.15 -24.22
CA ASP A 60 0.79 -4.44 -24.90
C ASP A 60 0.08 -5.57 -24.13
N GLY A 61 -0.49 -5.25 -22.96
CA GLY A 61 -1.16 -6.22 -22.08
C GLY A 61 -0.23 -6.98 -21.14
N SER A 62 1.09 -6.77 -21.24
CA SER A 62 2.04 -7.25 -20.24
C SER A 62 1.91 -6.45 -18.93
N TRP A 63 2.53 -6.94 -17.86
CA TRP A 63 2.54 -6.23 -16.60
C TRP A 63 3.87 -6.37 -15.88
N SER A 64 4.23 -5.32 -15.15
CA SER A 64 5.43 -5.21 -14.34
C SER A 64 5.10 -4.71 -12.94
N TRP A 65 5.99 -4.98 -11.99
CA TRP A 65 5.92 -4.41 -10.64
C TRP A 65 6.81 -3.18 -10.59
N LEU A 66 6.22 -2.02 -10.30
CA LEU A 66 6.95 -0.77 -10.10
C LEU A 66 7.07 -0.50 -8.61
N ASP A 67 8.27 -0.17 -8.13
CA ASP A 67 8.47 0.27 -6.76
C ASP A 67 7.75 1.60 -6.51
N GLU A 68 6.98 1.63 -5.42
CA GLU A 68 6.26 2.80 -4.94
C GLU A 68 7.14 3.54 -3.92
N THR A 69 7.21 4.86 -4.07
CA THR A 69 7.80 5.72 -3.06
C THR A 69 6.80 5.88 -1.94
N LEU A 70 7.12 5.33 -0.77
CA LEU A 70 6.25 5.46 0.39
C LEU A 70 5.94 6.94 0.64
N PRO A 71 4.65 7.34 0.71
CA PRO A 71 4.32 8.70 1.04
C PRO A 71 4.94 9.04 2.40
N ALA A 72 5.42 10.27 2.55
CA ALA A 72 5.86 10.77 3.85
C ALA A 72 4.74 10.50 4.88
N PRO A 73 5.08 10.15 6.13
CA PRO A 73 4.08 9.83 7.15
C PRO A 73 3.01 10.92 7.15
N GLY A 74 1.77 10.53 6.85
CA GLY A 74 0.64 11.45 6.93
C GLY A 74 0.48 11.81 8.40
N GLY A 75 1.08 12.93 8.82
CA GLY A 75 0.90 13.46 10.16
C GLY A 75 -0.58 13.50 10.48
N ILE A 76 -0.94 12.94 11.63
CA ILE A 76 -2.32 12.78 12.10
C ILE A 76 -3.03 14.13 11.93
N ARG A 77 -3.80 14.31 10.86
CA ARG A 77 -4.81 15.37 10.83
C ARG A 77 -5.90 14.88 11.77
N ALA A 78 -5.76 15.24 13.04
CA ALA A 78 -6.85 15.21 13.99
C ALA A 78 -7.99 16.00 13.34
N TRP A 79 -9.07 15.30 13.02
CA TRP A 79 -10.33 15.94 12.73
C TRP A 79 -10.75 16.62 14.03
N ASN A 80 -10.67 17.95 14.07
CA ASN A 80 -11.38 18.77 15.05
C ASN A 80 -12.82 18.95 14.57
#